data_AF-A0A6V7EQA0-F1
#
_entry.id   AF-A0A6V7EQA0-F1
#
_cell.length_a   1.000
_cell.length_b   1.000
_cell.length_c   1.000
_cell.angle_alpha   90.00
_cell.angle_beta   90.00
_cell.angle_gamma   90.00
#
_symmetry.space_group_name_H-M   'P 1'
#
loop_
_entity.id
_entity.type
_entity.pdbx_description
1 polymer ?
#
loop_
_entity_poly.entity_id
_entity_poly.type
_entity_poly.pdbx_seq_one_letter_code
_entity_poly.pdbx_strand_id
1 'polypeptide(L)' 'MSAPVDVLAVVDSVLAHHLQGESISDELRQARAAMAELIEAAKHGREWIVEVGDRKGLPNGGTLHRLDAALTRVGSAT' A
#
# COMPACT_ATOMS: atom_id res chain seq x y z
N MET A 1 -4.30 -12.16 17.43
CA MET A 1 -3.75 -11.27 16.39
C MET A 1 -4.89 -10.96 15.43
N SER A 2 -5.20 -9.68 15.22
CA SER A 2 -6.20 -9.28 14.21
C SER A 2 -5.62 -9.49 12.80
N ALA A 3 -6.44 -9.98 11.87
CA ALA A 3 -6.04 -10.11 10.49
C ALA A 3 -5.67 -8.73 9.90
N PRO A 4 -4.69 -8.65 8.98
CA PRO A 4 -4.37 -7.41 8.28
C PRO A 4 -5.62 -6.89 7.54
N VAL A 5 -5.90 -5.60 7.67
CA VAL A 5 -7.05 -4.94 7.02
C VAL A 5 -6.59 -4.44 5.67
N ASP A 6 -7.18 -4.95 4.59
CA ASP A 6 -6.96 -4.39 3.25
C ASP A 6 -7.69 -3.03 3.15
N VAL A 7 -6.93 -1.96 3.38
CA VAL A 7 -7.46 -0.59 3.40
C VAL A 7 -8.04 -0.20 2.04
N LEU A 8 -7.45 -0.68 0.95
CA LEU A 8 -7.97 -0.40 -0.40
C LEU A 8 -9.30 -1.11 -0.63
N ALA A 9 -9.41 -2.39 -0.23
CA ALA A 9 -10.67 -3.13 -0.31
C ALA A 9 -11.78 -2.50 0.56
N VAL A 10 -11.44 -1.98 1.74
CA VAL A 10 -12.40 -1.26 2.59
C VAL A 10 -12.88 0.02 1.91
N VAL A 11 -11.97 0.80 1.31
CA VAL A 11 -12.32 2.03 0.61
C VAL A 11 -13.14 1.74 -0.65
N ASP A 12 -12.81 0.68 -1.39
CA ASP A 12 -13.60 0.20 -2.53
C ASP A 12 -15.02 -0.19 -2.12
N SER A 13 -15.16 -0.90 -1.01
CA SER A 13 -16.47 -1.26 -0.46
C SER A 13 -17.28 -0.01 -0.07
N VAL A 14 -16.66 0.95 0.61
CA VAL A 14 -17.32 2.21 0.98
C VAL A 14 -17.76 2.99 -0.26
N LEU A 15 -16.88 3.13 -1.25
CA LEU A 15 -17.19 3.79 -2.53
C LEU A 15 -18.35 3.12 -3.27
N ALA A 16 -18.39 1.78 -3.29
CA ALA A 16 -19.46 1.02 -3.93
C ALA A 16 -20.82 1.23 -3.24
N HIS A 17 -20.84 1.40 -1.91
CA HIS A 17 -22.07 1.63 -1.15
C HIS A 17 -22.52 3.11 -1.12
N HIS A 18 -21.63 4.07 -1.37
CA HIS A 18 -21.91 5.51 -1.26
C HIS A 18 -22.41 6.18 -2.55
N LEU A 19 -22.82 5.41 -3.58
CA LEU A 19 -23.32 5.91 -4.88
C LEU A 19 -24.64 6.72 -4.82
N GLN A 20 -25.01 7.29 -3.66
CA GLN A 20 -26.15 8.20 -3.51
C GLN A 20 -25.77 9.62 -3.04
N GLY A 21 -24.48 9.90 -2.74
CA GLY A 21 -23.99 11.24 -2.36
C GLY A 21 -22.74 11.63 -3.14
N GLU A 22 -22.89 12.50 -4.16
CA GLU A 22 -21.85 12.76 -5.17
C GLU A 22 -20.52 13.28 -4.60
N SER A 23 -20.50 14.23 -3.65
CA SER A 23 -19.23 14.85 -3.22
C SER A 23 -18.34 13.95 -2.34
N ILE A 24 -18.93 13.18 -1.43
CA ILE A 24 -18.19 12.23 -0.56
C ILE A 24 -17.55 11.13 -1.43
N SER A 25 -18.21 10.75 -2.52
CA SER A 25 -17.70 9.75 -3.45
C SER A 25 -16.44 10.20 -4.21
N ASP A 26 -16.31 11.49 -4.52
CA ASP A 26 -15.18 12.04 -5.25
C ASP A 26 -13.93 12.18 -4.37
N GLU A 27 -14.09 12.69 -3.15
CA GLU A 27 -13.00 12.81 -2.17
C GLU A 27 -12.44 11.44 -1.79
N LEU A 28 -13.31 10.45 -1.57
CA LEU A 28 -12.91 9.08 -1.30
C LEU A 28 -12.20 8.43 -2.49
N ARG A 29 -12.62 8.73 -3.73
CA ARG A 29 -11.97 8.22 -4.94
C ARG A 29 -10.57 8.81 -5.11
N GLN A 30 -10.40 10.11 -4.85
CA GLN A 30 -9.10 10.77 -4.87
C GLN A 30 -8.18 10.20 -3.77
N ALA A 31 -8.70 10.02 -2.55
CA ALA A 31 -7.95 9.41 -1.47
C ALA A 31 -7.48 7.99 -1.84
N ARG A 32 -8.36 7.17 -2.45
CA ARG A 32 -8.02 5.84 -2.97
C ARG A 32 -6.88 5.88 -3.99
N ALA A 33 -6.96 6.79 -4.97
CA ALA A 33 -5.93 6.93 -5.99
C ALA A 33 -4.58 7.32 -5.36
N ALA A 34 -4.57 8.29 -4.45
CA ALA A 34 -3.36 8.70 -3.73
C ALA A 34 -2.76 7.55 -2.89
N MET A 35 -3.59 6.74 -2.23
CA MET A 35 -3.12 5.56 -1.50
C MET A 35 -2.49 4.52 -2.43
N ALA A 36 -3.10 4.26 -3.59
CA ALA A 36 -2.53 3.34 -4.58
C ALA A 36 -1.17 3.84 -5.10
N GLU A 37 -1.03 5.13 -5.39
CA GLU A 37 0.25 5.71 -5.81
C GLU A 37 1.33 5.60 -4.72
N LEU A 38 0.97 5.84 -3.45
CA LEU A 38 1.89 5.67 -2.32
C LEU A 38 2.36 4.22 -2.15
N ILE A 39 1.45 3.26 -2.35
CA ILE A 39 1.77 1.83 -2.32
C ILE A 39 2.76 1.48 -3.43
N GLU A 40 2.52 1.93 -4.66
CA GLU A 40 3.42 1.67 -5.79
C GLU A 40 4.78 2.33 -5.59
N ALA A 41 4.82 3.56 -5.06
CA ALA A 41 6.08 4.21 -4.68
C ALA A 41 6.85 3.41 -3.62
N ALA A 42 6.16 2.82 -2.64
CA ALA A 42 6.78 1.97 -1.63
C ALA A 42 7.31 0.65 -2.21
N LYS A 43 6.61 0.04 -3.19
CA LYS A 43 7.09 -1.15 -3.93
C LYS A 43 8.35 -0.83 -4.74
N HIS A 44 8.38 0.28 -5.47
CA HIS A 44 9.60 0.72 -6.16
C HIS A 44 10.74 1.01 -5.18
N GLY A 45 10.44 1.63 -4.04
CA GLY A 45 11.43 1.84 -2.97
C GLY A 45 12.02 0.53 -2.46
N ARG A 46 11.20 -0.52 -2.31
CA ARG A 46 11.66 -1.87 -1.96
C ARG A 46 12.64 -2.43 -2.99
N GLU A 47 12.30 -2.35 -4.27
CA GLU A 47 13.15 -2.82 -5.37
C GLU A 47 14.51 -2.11 -5.37
N TRP A 48 14.50 -0.79 -5.16
CA TRP A 48 15.71 -0.01 -5.04
C TRP A 48 16.57 -0.41 -3.83
N ILE A 49 15.95 -0.69 -2.68
CA ILE A 49 16.65 -1.20 -1.50
C ILE A 49 17.33 -2.55 -1.79
N VAL A 50 16.65 -3.44 -2.53
CA VAL A 50 17.23 -4.72 -3.00
C VAL A 50 18.45 -4.44 -3.88
N GLU A 51 18.29 -3.65 -4.95
CA GLU A 51 19.37 -3.32 -5.89
C GLU A 51 20.59 -2.72 -5.19
N VAL A 52 20.37 -1.74 -4.29
CA VAL A 52 21.44 -1.09 -3.54
C VAL A 52 22.11 -2.08 -2.60
N GLY A 53 21.34 -2.93 -1.92
CA GLY A 53 21.87 -3.97 -1.04
C GLY A 53 22.78 -4.93 -1.76
N ASP A 54 22.32 -5.46 -2.91
CA ASP A 54 23.08 -6.40 -3.72
C ASP A 54 24.33 -5.74 -4.31
N ARG A 55 24.20 -4.54 -4.88
CA ARG A 55 25.31 -3.80 -5.49
C ARG A 55 26.39 -3.40 -4.48
N LYS A 56 26.02 -3.17 -3.22
CA LYS A 56 26.93 -2.70 -2.16
C LYS A 56 27.31 -3.79 -1.16
N GLY A 57 26.76 -4.99 -1.26
CA GLY A 57 26.93 -6.06 -0.26
C GLY A 57 26.39 -5.69 1.11
N LEU A 58 25.34 -4.85 1.17
CA LEU A 58 24.75 -4.38 2.42
C LEU A 58 23.62 -5.32 2.86
N PRO A 59 23.62 -5.81 4.10
CA PRO A 59 22.50 -6.59 4.61
C PRO A 59 21.28 -5.68 4.79
N ASN A 60 20.28 -5.87 3.94
CA ASN A 60 19.03 -5.10 3.92
C ASN A 60 17.79 -5.94 4.32
N GLY A 61 17.95 -7.24 4.60
CA GLY A 61 16.84 -8.16 4.86
C GLY A 61 15.91 -7.72 6.00
N GLY A 62 16.44 -7.11 7.07
CA GLY A 62 15.62 -6.56 8.15
C GLY A 62 14.75 -5.37 7.73
N THR A 63 15.27 -4.51 6.85
CA THR A 63 14.53 -3.39 6.27
C THR A 63 13.45 -3.89 5.33
N LEU A 64 13.79 -4.84 4.45
CA LEU A 64 12.84 -5.46 3.51
C LEU A 64 11.70 -6.15 4.25
N HIS A 65 12.00 -6.92 5.31
CA HIS A 65 10.97 -7.58 6.11
C HIS A 65 9.98 -6.59 6.75
N ARG A 66 10.48 -5.46 7.27
CA ARG A 66 9.62 -4.42 7.85
C ARG A 66 8.75 -3.73 6.80
N LEU A 67 9.30 -3.49 5.61
CA LEU A 67 8.57 -2.90 4.49
C LEU A 67 7.50 -3.86 3.97
N ASP A 68 7.81 -5.15 3.84
CA ASP A 68 6.88 -6.20 3.42
C ASP A 68 5.73 -6.35 4.42
N ALA A 69 6.03 -6.30 5.72
CA ALA A 69 5.01 -6.31 6.76
C ALA A 69 4.10 -5.06 6.71
N ALA A 70 4.64 -3.90 6.34
CA ALA A 70 3.85 -2.68 6.18
C ALA A 70 2.96 -2.75 4.92
N LEU A 71 3.49 -3.21 3.79
CA LEU A 71 2.74 -3.42 2.54
C LEU A 71 1.64 -4.47 2.70
N THR A 72 1.89 -5.53 3.48
CA THR A 72 0.88 -6.54 3.82
C THR A 72 -0.28 -5.93 4.60
N ARG A 73 0.01 -5.06 5.58
CA ARG A 73 -1.02 -4.41 6.40
C ARG A 73 -1.93 -3.47 5.63
N VAL A 74 -1.51 -2.96 4.48
CA VAL A 74 -2.31 -2.07 3.64
C VAL A 74 -2.99 -2.80 2.47
N GLY A 75 -2.92 -4.14 2.45
CA GLY A 75 -3.57 -4.96 1.41
C GLY A 75 -2.78 -5.11 0.11
N SER A 76 -1.48 -4.81 0.12
CA SER A 76 -0.64 -4.79 -1.10
C SER A 76 0.43 -5.87 -1.17
N ALA A 77 0.43 -6.81 -0.24
CA ALA A 77 1.26 -8.01 -0.35
C ALA A 77 0.49 -9.09 -1.10
N THR A 78 0.87 -9.30 -2.37
CA THR A 78 0.71 -10.58 -3.08
C THR A 78 1.91 -11.46 -2.81
#